data_AF-A0AAV1YYF5-F1
#
_entry.id   AF-A0AAV1YYF5-F1
#
_cell.length_a   1.000
_cell.length_b   1.000
_cell.length_c   1.000
_cell.angle_alpha   90.00
_cell.angle_beta   90.00
_cell.angle_gamma   90.00
#
_symmetry.space_group_name_H-M   'P 1'
#
loop_
_entity.id
_entity.type
_entity.pdbx_description
1 polymer ?
#
loop_
_entity_poly.entity_id
_entity_poly.type
_entity_poly.pdbx_seq_one_letter_code
_entity_poly.pdbx_strand_id
1 'polypeptide(L)'
;MIQNKGESIDANCDDLFQDISKEDQYLLQLVDTIPAQIYFDHDVQEKIKHEKHSAMDKKAENLKRKFFDHAELSVKSKHKRARIDPLCHKSVSQIHEEINKEKKKEKKNKKNGVILPSSASLTRASNIEELHKRLQEKINELQAKRKGCGNKDPTVKKKLKTREKKLKHKKNVVLAQVNEAEMQTKSLSAKKKKTEEKQVYNKDGKIIYSKLEFSENGMEEKKKSEFSGKKYKKLLKKAEEKKEKIQKLKEVDPEKATTVEEKEKWKKAILKSENVKIKDNPELLKKSLKRQEKIKKKKAKVWKDRVEHTETRKQAKQEKRSKNIQKRKKDKLDNKIKRAKKKGRVIPGF
;
A
#
# COMPACT_ATOMS: atom_id res chain seq x y z
N MET A 1 12.24 -66.41 -49.12
CA MET A 1 12.50 -65.07 -48.53
C MET A 1 11.50 -64.88 -47.39
N ILE A 2 11.97 -65.03 -46.15
CA ILE A 2 11.13 -64.92 -44.94
C ILE A 2 10.94 -63.42 -44.69
N GLN A 3 9.70 -62.92 -44.81
CA GLN A 3 9.34 -61.58 -44.39
C GLN A 3 8.67 -61.66 -43.01
N ASN A 4 9.32 -61.02 -42.04
CA ASN A 4 8.89 -60.88 -40.65
C ASN A 4 7.51 -60.18 -40.57
N LYS A 5 6.53 -60.83 -39.95
CA LYS A 5 5.33 -60.17 -39.40
C LYS A 5 5.70 -59.64 -38.02
N GLY A 6 5.95 -58.34 -37.93
CA GLY A 6 6.38 -57.68 -36.69
C GLY A 6 5.65 -56.36 -36.43
N GLU A 7 4.38 -56.22 -36.80
CA GLU A 7 3.62 -54.97 -36.59
C GLU A 7 2.14 -55.28 -36.30
N SER A 8 1.74 -55.38 -35.03
CA SER A 8 0.33 -55.14 -34.62
C SER A 8 0.08 -55.10 -33.09
N ILE A 9 1.05 -55.40 -32.23
CA ILE A 9 0.83 -55.43 -30.77
C ILE A 9 1.05 -54.04 -30.13
N ASP A 10 1.92 -53.22 -30.71
CA ASP A 10 2.38 -51.97 -30.09
C ASP A 10 1.34 -50.84 -30.14
N ALA A 11 0.50 -50.78 -31.17
CA ALA A 11 -0.49 -49.71 -31.36
C ALA A 11 -1.58 -49.67 -30.27
N ASN A 12 -1.96 -50.83 -29.70
CA ASN A 12 -2.95 -50.92 -28.63
C ASN A 12 -2.36 -50.50 -27.26
N CYS A 13 -1.04 -50.64 -27.11
CA CYS A 13 -0.34 -50.21 -25.89
C CYS A 13 -0.21 -48.68 -25.85
N ASP A 14 0.11 -48.06 -27.00
CA ASP A 14 0.23 -46.61 -27.12
C ASP A 14 -1.09 -45.88 -26.85
N ASP A 15 -2.23 -46.43 -27.30
CA ASP A 15 -3.55 -45.84 -27.06
C ASP A 15 -3.94 -45.91 -25.57
N LEU A 16 -3.65 -47.04 -24.92
CA LEU A 16 -3.83 -47.20 -23.47
C LEU A 16 -2.96 -46.21 -22.67
N PHE A 17 -1.71 -46.00 -23.07
CA PHE A 17 -0.84 -44.99 -22.43
C PHE A 17 -1.37 -43.58 -22.62
N GLN A 18 -1.95 -43.25 -23.78
CA GLN A 18 -2.58 -41.96 -24.01
C GLN A 18 -3.79 -41.77 -23.12
N ASP A 19 -4.64 -42.78 -22.95
CA ASP A 19 -5.82 -42.71 -22.10
C ASP A 19 -5.47 -42.56 -20.62
N ILE A 20 -4.51 -43.35 -20.12
CA ILE A 20 -3.98 -43.19 -18.76
C ILE A 20 -3.39 -41.79 -18.56
N SER A 21 -2.71 -41.24 -19.57
CA SER A 21 -2.16 -39.89 -19.50
C SER A 21 -3.26 -38.81 -19.47
N LYS A 22 -4.36 -39.00 -20.20
CA LYS A 22 -5.52 -38.10 -20.16
C LYS A 22 -6.22 -38.15 -18.80
N GLU A 23 -6.38 -39.34 -18.23
CA GLU A 23 -6.97 -39.53 -16.90
C GLU A 23 -6.11 -38.91 -15.80
N ASP A 24 -4.78 -39.09 -15.84
CA ASP A 24 -3.85 -38.45 -14.90
C ASP A 24 -3.93 -36.92 -15.00
N GLN A 25 -3.94 -36.37 -16.21
CA GLN A 25 -4.13 -34.93 -16.43
C GLN A 25 -5.46 -34.42 -15.86
N TYR A 26 -6.55 -35.16 -16.05
CA TYR A 26 -7.85 -34.82 -15.49
C TYR A 26 -7.84 -34.80 -13.95
N LEU A 27 -7.21 -35.80 -13.32
CA LEU A 27 -7.08 -35.85 -11.87
C LEU A 27 -6.22 -34.70 -11.32
N LEU A 28 -5.12 -34.34 -12.01
CA LEU A 28 -4.30 -33.19 -11.62
C LEU A 28 -5.08 -31.87 -11.71
N GLN A 29 -5.89 -31.70 -12.77
CA GLN A 29 -6.77 -30.54 -12.91
C GLN A 29 -7.80 -30.47 -11.78
N LEU A 30 -8.40 -31.60 -11.40
CA LEU A 30 -9.35 -31.68 -10.30
C LEU A 30 -8.70 -31.24 -8.97
N VAL A 31 -7.51 -31.76 -8.67
CA VAL A 31 -6.74 -31.39 -7.47
C VAL A 31 -6.41 -29.90 -7.45
N ASP A 32 -6.12 -29.31 -8.62
CA ASP A 32 -5.78 -27.90 -8.77
C ASP A 32 -6.98 -26.94 -8.58
N THR A 33 -8.22 -27.43 -8.68
CA THR A 33 -9.42 -26.62 -8.40
C THR A 33 -9.57 -26.30 -6.91
N ILE A 34 -9.02 -27.15 -6.04
CA ILE A 34 -9.14 -27.02 -4.60
C ILE A 34 -7.98 -26.15 -4.08
N PRO A 35 -8.25 -25.13 -3.23
CA PRO A 35 -7.19 -24.26 -2.72
C PRO A 35 -6.05 -25.02 -2.03
N ALA A 36 -4.81 -24.68 -2.41
CA ALA A 36 -3.59 -25.25 -1.83
C ALA A 36 -3.54 -25.20 -0.28
N GLN A 37 -4.25 -24.26 0.34
CA GLN A 37 -4.33 -24.13 1.80
C GLN A 37 -4.98 -25.33 2.50
N ILE A 38 -5.79 -26.12 1.77
CA ILE A 38 -6.49 -27.28 2.32
C ILE A 38 -5.58 -28.52 2.32
N TYR A 39 -4.67 -28.63 1.35
CA TYR A 39 -3.78 -29.80 1.22
C TYR A 39 -2.47 -29.69 1.98
N PHE A 40 -1.98 -28.48 2.22
CA PHE A 40 -0.63 -28.27 2.74
C PHE A 40 -0.62 -27.67 4.15
N ASP A 41 0.28 -28.18 4.99
CA ASP A 41 0.52 -27.68 6.35
C ASP A 41 1.00 -26.22 6.36
N HIS A 42 0.84 -25.57 7.52
CA HIS A 42 1.20 -24.15 7.70
C HIS A 42 2.64 -23.82 7.27
N ASP A 43 3.59 -24.71 7.56
CA ASP A 43 5.00 -24.51 7.21
C ASP A 43 5.24 -24.53 5.70
N VAL A 44 4.54 -25.41 4.98
CA VAL A 44 4.60 -25.48 3.51
C VAL A 44 3.96 -24.24 2.91
N GLN A 45 2.85 -23.77 3.47
CA GLN A 45 2.21 -22.53 3.06
C GLN A 45 3.12 -21.31 3.23
N GLU A 46 3.85 -21.22 4.35
CA GLU A 46 4.82 -20.13 4.59
C GLU A 46 6.01 -20.20 3.62
N LYS A 47 6.52 -21.40 3.33
CA LYS A 47 7.56 -21.59 2.29
C LYS A 47 7.08 -21.08 0.92
N ILE A 48 5.86 -21.43 0.53
CA ILE A 48 5.26 -20.97 -0.74
C ILE A 48 5.11 -19.44 -0.75
N LYS A 49 4.61 -18.83 0.33
CA LYS A 49 4.50 -17.36 0.43
C LYS A 49 5.86 -16.69 0.32
N HIS A 50 6.87 -17.22 1.01
CA HIS A 50 8.22 -16.68 0.98
C HIS A 50 8.82 -16.77 -0.43
N GLU A 51 8.62 -17.89 -1.12
CA GLU A 51 9.07 -18.06 -2.50
C GLU A 51 8.41 -17.04 -3.45
N LYS A 52 7.09 -16.84 -3.33
CA LYS A 52 6.35 -15.83 -4.11
C LYS A 52 6.92 -14.41 -3.90
N HIS A 53 7.21 -14.06 -2.65
CA HIS A 53 7.81 -12.76 -2.35
C HIS A 53 9.24 -12.64 -2.89
N SER A 54 10.04 -13.69 -2.76
CA SER A 54 11.42 -13.75 -3.27
C SER A 54 11.48 -13.63 -4.80
N ALA A 55 10.60 -14.32 -5.52
CA ALA A 55 10.48 -14.21 -6.98
C ALA A 55 10.17 -12.77 -7.41
N MET A 56 9.24 -12.09 -6.73
CA MET A 56 8.91 -10.69 -7.00
C MET A 56 10.03 -9.72 -6.62
N ASP A 57 10.79 -10.02 -5.57
CA ASP A 57 11.96 -9.23 -5.21
C ASP A 57 13.05 -9.32 -6.28
N LYS A 58 13.33 -10.53 -6.80
CA LYS A 58 14.25 -10.73 -7.94
C LYS A 58 13.75 -10.02 -9.20
N LYS A 59 12.45 -10.10 -9.50
CA LYS A 59 11.83 -9.40 -10.65
C LYS A 59 11.95 -7.88 -10.53
N ALA A 60 11.70 -7.35 -9.33
CA ALA A 60 11.87 -5.93 -9.05
C ALA A 60 13.33 -5.48 -9.14
N GLU A 61 14.28 -6.33 -8.73
CA GLU A 61 15.71 -6.04 -8.86
C GLU A 61 16.17 -6.05 -10.33
N ASN A 62 15.72 -7.03 -11.12
CA ASN A 62 16.02 -7.09 -12.55
C ASN A 62 15.46 -5.88 -13.32
N LEU A 63 14.25 -5.42 -12.97
CA LEU A 63 13.68 -4.18 -13.54
C LEU A 63 14.53 -2.94 -13.20
N LYS A 64 15.05 -2.84 -11.98
CA LYS A 64 15.98 -1.75 -11.59
C LYS A 64 17.31 -1.81 -12.34
N ARG A 65 17.77 -3.00 -12.73
CA ARG A 65 19.00 -3.16 -13.53
C ARG A 65 18.78 -2.77 -15.00
N LYS A 66 17.62 -3.07 -15.56
CA LYS A 66 17.27 -2.78 -16.97
C LYS A 66 16.86 -1.34 -17.21
N PHE A 67 16.04 -0.79 -16.34
CA PHE A 67 15.60 0.60 -16.39
C PHE A 67 16.31 1.30 -15.24
N PHE A 68 17.21 2.24 -15.56
CA PHE A 68 18.09 2.97 -14.63
C PHE A 68 17.32 3.87 -13.63
N ASP A 69 16.07 3.53 -13.31
CA ASP A 69 15.14 4.25 -12.47
C ASP A 69 15.21 3.77 -11.02
N HIS A 70 15.51 4.71 -10.12
CA HIS A 70 15.60 4.50 -8.67
C HIS A 70 14.24 4.28 -7.96
N ALA A 71 13.20 3.84 -8.68
CA ALA A 71 11.87 3.62 -8.13
C ALA A 71 11.81 2.30 -7.32
N GLU A 72 12.17 2.38 -6.03
CA GLU A 72 12.02 1.24 -5.13
C GLU A 72 10.55 1.05 -4.75
N LEU A 73 9.94 -0.01 -5.27
CA LEU A 73 8.62 -0.41 -4.81
C LEU A 73 8.65 -0.73 -3.31
N SER A 74 7.70 -0.16 -2.57
CA SER A 74 7.45 -0.53 -1.18
C SER A 74 7.17 -2.03 -1.08
N VAL A 75 7.62 -2.65 0.02
CA VAL A 75 7.39 -4.06 0.36
C VAL A 75 5.92 -4.43 0.14
N LYS A 76 4.98 -3.63 0.65
CA LYS A 76 3.53 -3.86 0.49
C LYS A 76 3.08 -3.87 -0.98
N SER A 77 3.66 -3.02 -1.82
CA SER A 77 3.35 -2.98 -3.25
C SER A 77 3.86 -4.24 -3.97
N LYS A 78 5.07 -4.70 -3.61
CA LYS A 78 5.63 -5.95 -4.13
C LYS A 78 4.78 -7.16 -3.75
N HIS A 79 4.34 -7.24 -2.49
CA HIS A 79 3.48 -8.31 -2.01
C HIS A 79 2.11 -8.31 -2.73
N LYS A 80 1.52 -7.12 -2.93
CA LYS A 80 0.28 -6.99 -3.69
C LYS A 80 0.44 -7.47 -5.14
N ARG A 81 1.58 -7.16 -5.77
CA ARG A 81 1.92 -7.63 -7.11
C ARG A 81 2.17 -9.14 -7.15
N ALA A 82 2.90 -9.69 -6.18
CA ALA A 82 3.14 -11.14 -6.06
C ALA A 82 1.84 -11.94 -6.00
N ARG A 83 0.83 -11.39 -5.32
CA ARG A 83 -0.48 -12.02 -5.17
C ARG A 83 -1.31 -12.03 -6.46
N ILE A 84 -1.03 -11.14 -7.41
CA ILE A 84 -1.83 -10.97 -8.63
C ILE A 84 -1.09 -11.48 -9.87
N ASP A 85 0.23 -11.66 -9.81
CA ASP A 85 1.05 -12.13 -10.94
C ASP A 85 0.81 -13.64 -11.21
N PRO A 86 0.25 -14.02 -12.37
CA PRO A 86 0.01 -15.42 -12.71
C PRO A 86 1.30 -16.25 -12.72
N LEU A 87 2.44 -15.66 -13.08
CA LEU A 87 3.73 -16.37 -13.13
C LEU A 87 4.27 -16.72 -11.74
N CYS A 88 3.75 -16.08 -10.69
CA CYS A 88 4.15 -16.36 -9.31
C CYS A 88 3.24 -17.39 -8.64
N HIS A 89 2.12 -17.77 -9.26
CA HIS A 89 1.23 -18.79 -8.72
C HIS A 89 1.57 -20.16 -9.28
N LYS A 90 1.72 -21.12 -8.38
CA LYS A 90 1.92 -22.54 -8.71
C LYS A 90 0.63 -23.29 -8.37
N SER A 91 0.31 -24.29 -9.18
CA SER A 91 -0.81 -25.19 -8.94
C SER A 91 -0.50 -26.18 -7.80
N VAL A 92 -1.51 -26.86 -7.26
CA VAL A 92 -1.35 -27.80 -6.15
C VAL A 92 -0.52 -29.01 -6.59
N SER A 93 -0.81 -29.53 -7.79
CA SER A 93 -0.03 -30.56 -8.49
C SER A 93 1.46 -30.19 -8.58
N GLN A 94 1.75 -28.98 -9.05
CA GLN A 94 3.11 -28.48 -9.23
C GLN A 94 3.86 -28.32 -7.90
N ILE A 95 3.18 -27.86 -6.84
CA ILE A 95 3.76 -27.79 -5.49
C ILE A 95 4.13 -29.19 -4.99
N HIS A 96 3.26 -30.18 -5.23
CA HIS A 96 3.50 -31.55 -4.80
C HIS A 96 4.71 -32.18 -5.51
N GLU A 97 4.86 -31.91 -6.81
CA GLU A 97 6.06 -32.30 -7.57
C GLU A 97 7.35 -31.67 -7.01
N GLU A 98 7.33 -30.38 -6.68
CA GLU A 98 8.50 -29.69 -6.14
C GLU A 98 8.92 -30.29 -4.81
N ILE A 99 7.97 -30.55 -3.91
CA ILE A 99 8.22 -31.22 -2.63
C ILE A 99 8.83 -32.62 -2.86
N ASN A 100 8.30 -33.38 -3.83
CA ASN A 100 8.82 -34.70 -4.15
C ASN A 100 10.22 -34.64 -4.77
N LYS A 101 10.51 -33.64 -5.59
CA LYS A 101 11.84 -33.36 -6.15
C LYS A 101 12.83 -32.97 -5.04
N GLU A 102 12.44 -32.13 -4.09
CA GLU A 102 13.25 -31.79 -2.91
C GLU A 102 13.57 -33.02 -2.06
N LYS A 103 12.56 -33.83 -1.73
CA LYS A 103 12.75 -35.09 -0.99
C LYS A 103 13.68 -36.06 -1.73
N LYS A 104 13.57 -36.17 -3.06
CA LYS A 104 14.49 -36.99 -3.87
C LYS A 104 15.93 -36.45 -3.85
N LYS A 105 16.12 -35.13 -3.90
CA LYS A 105 17.43 -34.48 -3.77
C LYS A 105 18.06 -34.71 -2.39
N GLU A 106 17.28 -34.57 -1.31
CA GLU A 106 17.75 -34.87 0.04
C GLU A 106 18.17 -36.33 0.20
N LYS A 107 17.40 -37.28 -0.36
CA LYS A 107 17.77 -38.70 -0.35
C LYS A 107 19.05 -38.98 -1.14
N LYS A 108 19.27 -38.31 -2.28
CA LYS A 108 20.53 -38.41 -3.06
C LYS A 108 21.71 -37.80 -2.31
N ASN A 109 21.53 -36.64 -1.66
CA ASN A 109 22.58 -36.00 -0.87
C ASN A 109 22.96 -36.81 0.38
N LYS A 110 21.99 -37.46 1.03
CA LYS A 110 22.25 -38.39 2.14
C LYS A 110 23.02 -39.64 1.71
N LYS A 111 22.83 -40.12 0.47
CA LYS A 111 23.63 -41.22 -0.10
C LYS A 111 25.07 -40.81 -0.45
N ASN A 112 25.32 -39.52 -0.69
CA ASN A 112 26.63 -38.98 -1.08
C ASN A 112 27.46 -38.41 0.10
N GLY A 113 27.13 -38.75 1.35
CA GLY A 113 28.02 -38.54 2.51
C GLY A 113 28.26 -37.09 2.97
N VAL A 114 27.48 -36.11 2.51
CA VAL A 114 27.57 -34.73 3.03
C VAL A 114 26.55 -34.56 4.15
N ILE A 115 26.96 -34.86 5.38
CA ILE A 115 26.19 -34.57 6.59
C ILE A 115 26.39 -33.08 6.92
N LEU A 116 25.56 -32.22 6.34
CA LEU A 116 25.33 -30.88 6.87
C LEU A 116 24.32 -31.01 8.03
N PRO A 117 24.50 -30.32 9.17
CA PRO A 117 23.60 -30.42 10.31
C PRO A 117 22.28 -29.73 9.96
N SER A 118 21.37 -30.49 9.37
CA SER A 118 19.96 -30.13 9.22
C SER A 118 19.34 -30.09 10.60
N SER A 119 19.00 -28.88 11.07
CA SER A 119 18.05 -28.57 12.16
C SER A 119 17.73 -29.74 13.11
N ALA A 120 18.46 -29.82 14.23
CA ALA A 120 18.24 -30.76 15.35
C ALA A 120 16.89 -30.56 16.09
N SER A 121 15.89 -29.98 15.44
CA SER A 121 14.54 -29.74 15.97
C SER A 121 13.51 -30.77 15.50
N LEU A 122 13.89 -31.75 14.67
CA LEU A 122 12.97 -32.75 14.10
C LEU A 122 12.99 -34.11 14.82
N THR A 123 13.83 -34.29 15.85
CA THR A 123 13.89 -35.52 16.65
C THR A 123 13.73 -35.19 18.13
N ARG A 124 12.79 -35.87 18.81
CA ARG A 124 12.62 -35.81 20.28
C ARG A 124 13.96 -36.15 20.95
N ALA A 125 14.39 -35.34 21.91
CA ALA A 125 15.64 -35.60 22.65
C ALA A 125 15.53 -36.97 23.35
N SER A 126 16.60 -37.75 23.30
CA SER A 126 16.62 -39.09 23.88
C SER A 126 16.75 -39.06 25.41
N ASN A 127 17.41 -38.02 25.94
CA ASN A 127 17.65 -37.81 27.37
C ASN A 127 17.51 -36.31 27.75
N ILE A 128 17.22 -36.01 29.02
CA ILE A 128 17.08 -34.65 29.57
C ILE A 128 18.40 -33.86 29.47
N GLU A 129 19.53 -34.53 29.66
CA GLU A 129 20.86 -33.91 29.52
C GLU A 129 21.14 -33.44 28.09
N GLU A 130 20.69 -34.22 27.09
CA GLU A 130 20.80 -33.87 25.68
C GLU A 130 19.93 -32.64 25.35
N LEU A 131 18.74 -32.56 25.96
CA LEU A 131 17.85 -31.41 25.83
C LEU A 131 18.49 -30.13 26.42
N HIS A 132 19.08 -30.22 27.60
CA HIS A 132 19.77 -29.10 28.25
C HIS A 132 20.96 -28.61 27.43
N LYS A 133 21.78 -29.54 26.90
CA LYS A 133 22.91 -29.20 26.05
C LYS A 133 22.48 -28.51 24.75
N ARG A 134 21.43 -29.02 24.09
CA ARG A 134 20.84 -28.39 22.89
C ARG A 134 20.27 -27.00 23.19
N LEU A 135 19.60 -26.81 24.32
CA LEU A 135 19.08 -25.52 24.75
C LEU A 135 20.23 -24.51 24.93
N GLN A 136 21.31 -24.94 25.60
CA GLN A 136 22.47 -24.09 25.86
C GLN A 136 23.21 -23.69 24.58
N GLU A 137 23.37 -24.61 23.64
CA GLU A 137 23.92 -24.32 22.30
C GLU A 137 23.03 -23.34 21.52
N LYS A 138 21.70 -23.48 21.62
CA LYS A 138 20.76 -22.56 20.96
C LYS A 138 20.81 -21.15 21.56
N ILE A 139 20.92 -21.04 22.87
CA ILE A 139 21.07 -19.76 23.58
C ILE A 139 22.39 -19.10 23.15
N ASN A 140 23.48 -19.86 23.08
CA ASN A 140 24.78 -19.36 22.64
C ASN A 140 24.76 -18.88 21.18
N GLU A 141 24.09 -19.60 20.27
CA GLU A 141 23.90 -19.18 18.87
C GLU A 141 23.17 -17.83 18.76
N LEU A 142 22.11 -17.65 19.56
CA LEU A 142 21.32 -16.40 19.60
C LEU A 142 22.11 -15.25 20.22
N GLN A 143 22.91 -15.52 21.25
CA GLN A 143 23.79 -14.53 21.85
C GLN A 143 24.93 -14.12 20.92
N ALA A 144 25.54 -15.05 20.19
CA ALA A 144 26.56 -14.76 19.18
C ALA A 144 26.01 -13.88 18.04
N LYS A 145 24.80 -14.18 17.56
CA LYS A 145 24.08 -13.35 16.58
C LYS A 145 23.78 -11.94 17.09
N ARG A 146 23.58 -11.76 18.40
CA ARG A 146 23.40 -10.43 19.03
C ARG A 146 24.72 -9.70 19.25
N LYS A 147 25.83 -10.39 19.56
CA LYS A 147 27.15 -9.77 19.73
C LYS A 147 27.78 -9.29 18.41
N GLY A 148 27.31 -9.76 17.26
CA GLY A 148 27.76 -9.31 15.93
C GLY A 148 27.27 -7.92 15.47
N CYS A 149 26.43 -7.21 16.24
CA CYS A 149 25.89 -5.90 15.86
C CYS A 149 26.63 -4.69 16.45
N GLY A 150 27.94 -4.82 16.70
CA GLY A 150 28.79 -3.70 17.08
C GLY A 150 29.25 -2.90 15.85
N ASN A 151 28.67 -1.70 15.65
CA ASN A 151 29.05 -0.49 14.89
C ASN A 151 30.35 -0.41 14.00
N LYS A 152 30.89 -1.49 13.47
CA LYS A 152 32.09 -1.51 12.62
C LYS A 152 31.88 -2.24 11.28
N ASP A 153 30.64 -2.56 10.93
CA ASP A 153 30.35 -3.31 9.72
C ASP A 153 30.32 -2.39 8.46
N PRO A 154 31.22 -2.58 7.47
CA PRO A 154 31.31 -1.73 6.26
C PRO A 154 30.03 -1.76 5.42
N THR A 155 29.20 -2.79 5.58
CA THR A 155 27.90 -2.92 4.90
C THR A 155 26.87 -1.90 5.40
N VAL A 156 26.90 -1.56 6.70
CA VAL A 156 26.01 -0.58 7.32
C VAL A 156 26.38 0.85 6.91
N LYS A 157 27.69 1.16 6.83
CA LYS A 157 28.18 2.45 6.29
C LYS A 157 27.85 2.62 4.81
N LYS A 158 27.94 1.56 4.00
CA LYS A 158 27.51 1.57 2.58
C LYS A 158 25.99 1.81 2.46
N LYS A 159 25.17 1.18 3.30
CA LYS A 159 23.70 1.38 3.36
C LYS A 159 23.31 2.81 3.74
N LEU A 160 24.04 3.44 4.69
CA LEU A 160 23.81 4.84 5.08
C LEU A 160 24.18 5.82 3.94
N LYS A 161 25.34 5.63 3.28
CA LYS A 161 25.74 6.45 2.13
C LYS A 161 24.81 6.30 0.92
N THR A 162 24.28 5.10 0.65
CA THR A 162 23.27 4.90 -0.41
C THR A 162 21.94 5.56 -0.06
N ARG A 163 21.53 5.53 1.21
CA ARG A 163 20.32 6.21 1.69
C ARG A 163 20.42 7.74 1.54
N GLU A 164 21.57 8.33 1.82
CA GLU A 164 21.81 9.77 1.59
C GLU A 164 21.77 10.15 0.10
N LYS A 165 22.41 9.37 -0.77
CA LYS A 165 22.39 9.60 -2.23
C LYS A 165 20.96 9.51 -2.78
N LYS A 166 20.16 8.53 -2.32
CA LYS A 166 18.74 8.39 -2.67
C LYS A 166 17.91 9.58 -2.20
N LEU A 167 18.19 10.12 -1.01
CA LEU A 167 17.50 11.32 -0.49
C LEU A 167 17.79 12.56 -1.33
N LYS A 168 19.05 12.74 -1.78
CA LYS A 168 19.47 13.85 -2.64
C LYS A 168 18.87 13.74 -4.04
N HIS A 169 18.86 12.55 -4.63
CA HIS A 169 18.25 12.33 -5.94
C HIS A 169 16.73 12.56 -5.93
N LYS A 170 16.03 12.08 -4.88
CA LYS A 170 14.58 12.32 -4.71
C LYS A 170 14.25 13.81 -4.55
N LYS A 171 15.11 14.60 -3.89
CA LYS A 171 14.95 16.06 -3.81
C LYS A 171 15.10 16.74 -5.16
N ASN A 172 16.02 16.27 -6.01
CA ASN A 172 16.26 16.85 -7.34
C ASN A 172 15.15 16.50 -8.34
N VAL A 173 14.61 15.27 -8.32
CA VAL A 173 13.48 14.85 -9.18
C VAL A 173 12.20 15.64 -8.85
N VAL A 174 11.91 15.84 -7.57
CA VAL A 174 10.78 16.68 -7.14
C VAL A 174 10.98 18.14 -7.58
N LEU A 175 12.22 18.62 -7.62
CA LEU A 175 12.54 19.96 -8.12
C LEU A 175 12.28 20.10 -9.63
N ALA A 176 12.60 19.07 -10.41
CA ALA A 176 12.40 19.04 -11.86
C ALA A 176 10.91 18.97 -12.24
N GLN A 177 10.14 18.11 -11.58
CA GLN A 177 8.68 17.98 -11.81
C GLN A 177 7.90 19.26 -11.45
N VAL A 178 8.34 19.99 -10.43
CA VAL A 178 7.73 21.28 -10.06
C VAL A 178 8.03 22.34 -11.13
N ASN A 179 9.20 22.31 -11.75
CA ASN A 179 9.55 23.24 -12.83
C ASN A 179 8.79 22.95 -14.14
N GLU A 180 8.56 21.67 -14.48
CA GLU A 180 7.74 21.28 -15.65
C GLU A 180 6.25 21.66 -15.47
N ALA A 181 5.70 21.47 -14.26
CA ALA A 181 4.32 21.86 -13.94
C ALA A 181 4.11 23.39 -13.91
N GLU A 182 5.15 24.17 -13.59
CA GLU A 182 5.12 25.64 -13.66
C GLU A 182 5.16 26.19 -15.10
N MET A 183 5.59 25.40 -16.10
CA MET A 183 5.55 25.81 -17.52
C MET A 183 4.19 25.56 -18.19
N GLN A 184 3.42 24.57 -17.74
CA GLN A 184 2.13 24.22 -18.33
C GLN A 184 0.93 25.01 -17.77
N THR A 185 1.08 25.75 -16.67
CA THR A 185 -0.03 26.41 -15.96
C THR A 185 -0.23 27.90 -16.28
N LYS A 186 0.40 28.42 -17.33
CA LYS A 186 0.28 29.84 -17.78
C LYS A 186 -0.73 30.09 -18.91
N SER A 187 -1.47 29.09 -19.36
CA SER A 187 -2.61 29.30 -20.26
C SER A 187 -3.86 28.71 -19.63
N LEU A 188 -4.99 29.41 -19.74
CA LEU A 188 -6.34 29.06 -19.27
C LEU A 188 -6.65 29.43 -17.80
N SER A 189 -6.91 30.71 -17.58
CA SER A 189 -7.80 31.17 -16.51
C SER A 189 -9.07 31.78 -17.13
N ALA A 190 -10.23 31.14 -16.96
CA ALA A 190 -11.52 31.79 -17.18
C ALA A 190 -12.63 31.21 -16.28
N LYS A 191 -13.37 32.15 -15.68
CA LYS A 191 -14.50 32.06 -14.73
C LYS A 191 -15.51 30.93 -14.98
N LYS A 192 -16.00 30.31 -13.89
CA LYS A 192 -17.28 29.56 -13.84
C LYS A 192 -18.35 30.38 -13.12
N LYS A 193 -19.38 30.80 -13.87
CA LYS A 193 -20.73 31.12 -13.36
C LYS A 193 -21.61 29.87 -13.50
N LYS A 194 -22.57 29.72 -12.58
CA LYS A 194 -23.63 28.69 -12.60
C LYS A 194 -24.68 29.04 -13.65
N THR A 195 -25.15 28.06 -14.39
CA THR A 195 -26.43 28.08 -15.13
C THR A 195 -26.97 26.65 -15.27
N GLU A 196 -28.30 26.58 -15.29
CA GLU A 196 -29.17 25.41 -15.19
C GLU A 196 -29.09 24.46 -16.39
N GLU A 197 -29.45 23.20 -16.15
CA GLU A 197 -29.39 22.09 -17.08
C GLU A 197 -30.50 22.18 -18.15
N LYS A 198 -30.12 22.30 -19.42
CA LYS A 198 -30.97 21.96 -20.56
C LYS A 198 -30.29 20.86 -21.37
N GLN A 199 -31.06 19.83 -21.71
CA GLN A 199 -30.62 18.74 -22.57
C GLN A 199 -30.35 19.29 -23.97
N VAL A 200 -29.11 19.14 -24.45
CA VAL A 200 -28.69 19.57 -25.79
C VAL A 200 -29.02 18.45 -26.76
N TYR A 201 -30.03 18.65 -27.59
CA TYR A 201 -30.24 17.83 -28.79
C TYR A 201 -29.79 18.64 -30.01
N ASN A 202 -28.98 18.05 -30.88
CA ASN A 202 -28.68 18.67 -32.17
C ASN A 202 -29.90 18.55 -33.08
N LYS A 203 -30.13 19.57 -33.91
CA LYS A 203 -31.30 19.68 -34.82
C LYS A 203 -31.43 18.52 -35.83
N ASP A 204 -30.41 17.67 -35.95
CA ASP A 204 -30.31 16.60 -36.94
C ASP A 204 -30.59 15.19 -36.40
N GLY A 205 -31.12 15.04 -35.18
CA GLY A 205 -31.58 13.73 -34.71
C GLY A 205 -30.50 12.71 -34.33
N LYS A 206 -29.21 13.06 -34.45
CA LYS A 206 -28.10 12.13 -34.20
C LYS A 206 -27.66 12.17 -32.74
N ILE A 207 -27.70 11.01 -32.08
CA ILE A 207 -27.27 10.80 -30.69
C ILE A 207 -25.75 11.01 -30.60
N ILE A 208 -25.31 12.00 -29.83
CA ILE A 208 -23.88 12.22 -29.55
C ILE A 208 -23.52 11.49 -28.25
N TYR A 209 -22.51 10.62 -28.32
CA TYR A 209 -21.91 9.94 -27.17
C TYR A 209 -21.06 10.89 -26.32
N SER A 210 -21.66 11.92 -25.73
CA SER A 210 -21.04 12.68 -24.63
C SER A 210 -21.62 12.16 -23.33
N LYS A 211 -20.79 11.42 -22.57
CA LYS A 211 -21.03 10.82 -21.25
C LYS A 211 -22.52 10.63 -20.92
N LEU A 212 -23.09 9.52 -21.37
CA LEU A 212 -24.39 9.03 -20.90
C LEU A 212 -24.37 8.99 -19.37
N GLU A 213 -25.02 9.97 -18.73
CA GLU A 213 -25.45 9.84 -17.35
C GLU A 213 -26.67 8.94 -17.37
N PHE A 214 -26.43 7.66 -17.10
CA PHE A 214 -27.51 6.79 -16.66
C PHE A 214 -28.06 7.41 -15.37
N SER A 215 -29.18 8.13 -15.48
CA SER A 215 -30.09 8.32 -14.35
C SER A 215 -30.64 6.94 -14.04
N GLU A 216 -29.81 6.16 -13.35
CA GLU A 216 -30.11 4.82 -12.89
C GLU A 216 -31.17 4.95 -11.80
N ASN A 217 -32.40 4.85 -12.28
CA ASN A 217 -33.51 4.15 -11.66
C ASN A 217 -34.18 4.87 -10.48
N GLY A 218 -35.46 4.57 -10.32
CA GLY A 218 -36.22 4.78 -9.10
C GLY A 218 -35.65 3.97 -7.93
N MET A 219 -34.41 4.27 -7.53
CA MET A 219 -33.99 4.07 -6.16
C MET A 219 -34.89 4.98 -5.33
N GLU A 220 -35.95 4.40 -4.76
CA GLU A 220 -36.66 4.99 -3.63
C GLU A 220 -35.63 5.69 -2.75
N GLU A 221 -35.81 6.99 -2.52
CA GLU A 221 -34.91 7.74 -1.67
C GLU A 221 -34.76 6.97 -0.36
N LYS A 222 -33.60 6.33 -0.15
CA LYS A 222 -33.34 5.52 1.05
C LYS A 222 -33.84 6.30 2.25
N LYS A 223 -34.90 5.81 2.91
CA LYS A 223 -35.65 6.55 3.94
C LYS A 223 -34.66 7.26 4.88
N LYS A 224 -34.54 8.58 4.74
CA LYS A 224 -33.57 9.37 5.50
C LYS A 224 -34.19 9.63 6.87
N SER A 225 -33.70 8.98 7.91
CA SER A 225 -34.15 9.29 9.27
C SER A 225 -33.78 10.73 9.66
N GLU A 226 -34.56 11.32 10.57
CA GLU A 226 -34.31 12.66 11.12
C GLU A 226 -32.90 12.81 11.74
N PHE A 227 -32.36 11.68 12.20
CA PHE A 227 -31.02 11.53 12.80
C PHE A 227 -29.99 10.95 11.83
N SER A 228 -30.19 11.10 10.53
CA SER A 228 -29.25 10.68 9.49
C SER A 228 -28.26 11.79 9.09
N GLY A 229 -27.13 11.40 8.51
CA GLY A 229 -26.16 12.31 7.91
C GLY A 229 -24.94 12.66 8.77
N LYS A 230 -24.23 13.73 8.38
CA LYS A 230 -22.93 14.16 8.93
C LYS A 230 -22.96 15.58 9.54
N LYS A 231 -24.14 16.19 9.66
CA LYS A 231 -24.32 17.51 10.26
C LYS A 231 -24.44 17.39 11.79
N TYR A 232 -23.34 16.97 12.44
CA TYR A 232 -23.33 16.60 13.87
C TYR A 232 -23.82 17.70 14.82
N LYS A 233 -23.61 18.99 14.50
CA LYS A 233 -24.15 20.12 15.31
C LYS A 233 -25.69 20.15 15.30
N LYS A 234 -26.30 19.96 14.12
CA LYS A 234 -27.77 19.93 13.99
C LYS A 234 -28.35 18.68 14.63
N LEU A 235 -27.69 17.53 14.46
CA LEU A 235 -28.08 16.28 15.11
C LEU A 235 -28.03 16.38 16.64
N LEU A 236 -27.01 17.05 17.18
CA LEU A 236 -26.88 17.23 18.63
C LEU A 236 -28.04 18.06 19.19
N LYS A 237 -28.34 19.21 18.56
CA LYS A 237 -29.49 20.05 18.96
C LYS A 237 -30.79 19.26 18.94
N LYS A 238 -31.07 18.53 17.85
CA LYS A 238 -32.26 17.68 17.75
C LYS A 238 -32.32 16.61 18.85
N ALA A 239 -31.18 16.01 19.20
CA ALA A 239 -31.11 14.98 20.24
C ALA A 239 -31.36 15.58 21.63
N GLU A 240 -30.84 16.77 21.90
CA GLU A 240 -31.04 17.52 23.15
C GLU A 240 -32.50 17.99 23.25
N GLU A 241 -33.04 18.62 22.21
CA GLU A 241 -34.46 19.04 22.15
C GLU A 241 -35.44 17.87 22.35
N LYS A 242 -35.17 16.69 21.78
CA LYS A 242 -36.02 15.51 22.02
C LYS A 242 -35.95 15.02 23.45
N LYS A 243 -34.75 15.00 24.05
CA LYS A 243 -34.60 14.62 25.46
C LYS A 243 -35.32 15.59 26.39
N GLU A 244 -35.19 16.89 26.15
CA GLU A 244 -35.86 17.92 26.93
C GLU A 244 -37.40 17.81 26.80
N LYS A 245 -37.92 17.54 25.60
CA LYS A 245 -39.36 17.33 25.40
C LYS A 245 -39.88 16.13 26.20
N ILE A 246 -39.16 15.01 26.19
CA ILE A 246 -39.54 13.82 26.96
C ILE A 246 -39.45 14.10 28.46
N GLN A 247 -38.43 14.82 28.92
CA GLN A 247 -38.28 15.20 30.34
C GLN A 247 -39.43 16.10 30.81
N LYS A 248 -39.77 17.14 30.04
CA LYS A 248 -40.92 18.02 30.34
C LYS A 248 -42.24 17.26 30.37
N LEU A 249 -42.43 16.30 29.44
CA LEU A 249 -43.62 15.45 29.45
C LEU A 249 -43.67 14.52 30.67
N LYS A 250 -42.53 14.03 31.17
CA LYS A 250 -42.48 13.22 32.40
C LYS A 250 -42.87 14.01 33.64
N GLU A 251 -42.51 15.29 33.69
CA GLU A 251 -42.84 16.19 34.80
C GLU A 251 -44.34 16.51 34.84
N VAL A 252 -44.99 16.64 33.67
CA VAL A 252 -46.42 16.93 33.56
C VAL A 252 -47.27 15.66 33.66
N ASP A 253 -46.97 14.64 32.85
CA ASP A 253 -47.77 13.42 32.70
C ASP A 253 -46.87 12.18 32.48
N PRO A 254 -46.56 11.38 33.53
CA PRO A 254 -45.64 10.25 33.40
C PRO A 254 -46.15 9.16 32.45
N GLU A 255 -47.46 8.88 32.42
CA GLU A 255 -48.06 7.86 31.55
C GLU A 255 -48.03 8.24 30.07
N LYS A 256 -48.23 9.53 29.76
CA LYS A 256 -48.08 10.01 28.38
C LYS A 256 -46.62 9.97 27.94
N ALA A 257 -45.69 10.22 28.86
CA ALA A 257 -44.27 10.13 28.55
C ALA A 257 -43.82 8.69 28.24
N THR A 258 -44.26 7.69 29.00
CA THR A 258 -43.91 6.27 28.75
C THR A 258 -44.47 5.81 27.40
N THR A 259 -45.71 6.13 27.08
CA THR A 259 -46.32 5.77 25.78
C THR A 259 -45.62 6.46 24.60
N VAL A 260 -45.16 7.71 24.75
CA VAL A 260 -44.35 8.40 23.72
C VAL A 260 -42.99 7.74 23.56
N GLU A 261 -42.30 7.41 24.66
CA GLU A 261 -41.02 6.69 24.62
C GLU A 261 -41.13 5.32 23.94
N GLU A 262 -42.19 4.57 24.23
CA GLU A 262 -42.47 3.28 23.58
C GLU A 262 -42.69 3.44 22.08
N LYS A 263 -43.51 4.41 21.67
CA LYS A 263 -43.72 4.74 20.26
C LYS A 263 -42.40 5.10 19.56
N GLU A 264 -41.53 5.88 20.21
CA GLU A 264 -40.21 6.20 19.67
C GLU A 264 -39.28 4.98 19.59
N LYS A 265 -39.29 4.11 20.60
CA LYS A 265 -38.52 2.85 20.61
C LYS A 265 -38.92 1.95 19.44
N TRP A 266 -40.23 1.78 19.19
CA TRP A 266 -40.74 1.00 18.07
C TRP A 266 -40.39 1.63 16.71
N LYS A 267 -40.58 2.94 16.55
CA LYS A 267 -40.15 3.65 15.33
C LYS A 267 -38.65 3.48 15.05
N LYS A 268 -37.82 3.53 16.09
CA LYS A 268 -36.37 3.30 15.99
C LYS A 268 -36.04 1.85 15.60
N ALA A 269 -36.78 0.88 16.11
CA ALA A 269 -36.61 -0.53 15.77
C ALA A 269 -36.95 -0.80 14.29
N ILE A 270 -38.07 -0.26 13.80
CA ILE A 270 -38.49 -0.37 12.39
C ILE A 270 -37.45 0.26 11.45
N LEU A 271 -37.01 1.49 11.73
CA LEU A 271 -35.99 2.13 10.91
C LEU A 271 -34.64 1.37 10.93
N LYS A 272 -34.30 0.71 12.04
CA LYS A 272 -33.10 -0.13 12.11
C LYS A 272 -33.26 -1.42 11.30
N SER A 273 -34.44 -2.06 11.30
CA SER A 273 -34.70 -3.24 10.47
C SER A 273 -34.70 -2.88 8.98
N GLU A 274 -35.14 -1.67 8.63
CA GLU A 274 -34.99 -1.08 7.28
C GLU A 274 -33.53 -0.67 6.95
N ASN A 275 -32.55 -1.04 7.77
CA ASN A 275 -31.12 -0.70 7.62
C ASN A 275 -30.80 0.81 7.62
N VAL A 276 -31.67 1.65 8.17
CA VAL A 276 -31.43 3.09 8.31
C VAL A 276 -30.56 3.38 9.54
N LYS A 277 -29.40 4.02 9.32
CA LYS A 277 -28.45 4.37 10.39
C LYS A 277 -28.92 5.59 11.18
N ILE A 278 -29.39 5.38 12.40
CA ILE A 278 -29.84 6.42 13.34
C ILE A 278 -28.70 6.90 14.24
N LYS A 279 -28.47 8.21 14.32
CA LYS A 279 -27.45 8.85 15.18
C LYS A 279 -28.06 9.86 16.15
N ASP A 280 -28.67 9.35 17.21
CA ASP A 280 -29.40 10.10 18.23
C ASP A 280 -28.63 10.28 19.56
N ASN A 281 -27.58 9.52 19.80
CA ASN A 281 -26.81 9.59 21.06
C ASN A 281 -26.00 10.90 21.21
N PRO A 282 -26.33 11.80 22.17
CA PRO A 282 -25.70 13.12 22.27
C PRO A 282 -24.20 13.06 22.61
N GLU A 283 -23.77 12.12 23.45
CA GLU A 283 -22.36 11.96 23.80
C GLU A 283 -21.50 11.57 22.58
N LEU A 284 -21.99 10.66 21.75
CA LEU A 284 -21.30 10.23 20.53
C LEU A 284 -21.28 11.35 19.49
N LEU A 285 -22.34 12.16 19.43
CA LEU A 285 -22.39 13.36 18.57
C LEU A 285 -21.37 14.42 19.05
N LYS A 286 -21.25 14.67 20.36
CA LYS A 286 -20.21 15.53 20.95
C LYS A 286 -18.79 15.01 20.65
N LYS A 287 -18.54 13.69 20.80
CA LYS A 287 -17.25 13.06 20.42
C LYS A 287 -16.95 13.21 18.93
N SER A 288 -17.97 13.06 18.07
CA SER A 288 -17.84 13.23 16.62
C SER A 288 -17.49 14.67 16.24
N LEU A 289 -18.08 15.67 16.90
CA LEU A 289 -17.73 17.09 16.74
C LEU A 289 -16.27 17.35 17.12
N LYS A 290 -15.84 16.90 18.29
CA LYS A 290 -14.43 17.01 18.74
C LYS A 290 -13.47 16.38 17.73
N ARG A 291 -13.83 15.24 17.14
CA ARG A 291 -13.02 14.59 16.08
C ARG A 291 -12.94 15.45 14.81
N GLN A 292 -14.05 16.04 14.37
CA GLN A 292 -14.06 16.94 13.21
C GLN A 292 -13.19 18.18 13.47
N GLU A 293 -13.25 18.76 14.66
CA GLU A 293 -12.42 19.89 15.06
C GLU A 293 -10.94 19.54 15.08
N LYS A 294 -10.56 18.39 15.66
CA LYS A 294 -9.17 17.89 15.62
C LYS A 294 -8.66 17.73 14.19
N ILE A 295 -9.48 17.19 13.28
CA ILE A 295 -9.13 17.05 11.87
C ILE A 295 -8.94 18.43 11.22
N LYS A 296 -9.85 19.38 11.47
CA LYS A 296 -9.72 20.75 10.96
C LYS A 296 -8.45 21.44 11.46
N LYS A 297 -8.14 21.32 12.76
CA LYS A 297 -6.91 21.85 13.36
C LYS A 297 -5.66 21.25 12.71
N LYS A 298 -5.62 19.94 12.50
CA LYS A 298 -4.51 19.27 11.78
C LYS A 298 -4.36 19.80 10.36
N LYS A 299 -5.45 19.91 9.60
CA LYS A 299 -5.42 20.45 8.23
C LYS A 299 -4.95 21.91 8.20
N ALA A 300 -5.43 22.73 9.13
CA ALA A 300 -5.00 24.12 9.26
C ALA A 300 -3.51 24.23 9.56
N LYS A 301 -2.98 23.40 10.48
CA LYS A 301 -1.54 23.36 10.77
C LYS A 301 -0.72 22.99 9.53
N VAL A 302 -1.07 21.90 8.86
CA VAL A 302 -0.38 21.46 7.63
C VAL A 302 -0.39 22.54 6.55
N TRP A 303 -1.48 23.29 6.43
CA TRP A 303 -1.55 24.40 5.49
C TRP A 303 -0.64 25.56 5.88
N LYS A 304 -0.63 25.95 7.16
CA LYS A 304 0.28 26.97 7.70
C LYS A 304 1.74 26.58 7.45
N ASP A 305 2.13 25.35 7.82
CA ASP A 305 3.48 24.83 7.63
C ASP A 305 3.88 24.88 6.13
N ARG A 306 2.94 24.62 5.21
CA ARG A 306 3.18 24.69 3.77
C ARG A 306 3.40 26.13 3.28
N VAL A 307 2.62 27.08 3.79
CA VAL A 307 2.76 28.51 3.46
C VAL A 307 4.10 29.03 3.95
N GLU A 308 4.42 28.79 5.22
CA GLU A 308 5.71 29.17 5.83
C GLU A 308 6.89 28.55 5.09
N HIS A 309 6.82 27.26 4.75
CA HIS A 309 7.86 26.60 3.96
C HIS A 309 8.04 27.23 2.56
N THR A 310 6.94 27.72 1.97
CA THR A 310 6.99 28.38 0.67
C THR A 310 7.61 29.77 0.78
N GLU A 311 7.25 30.53 1.82
CA GLU A 311 7.79 31.87 2.09
C GLU A 311 9.28 31.82 2.42
N THR A 312 9.70 30.94 3.32
CA THR A 312 11.11 30.71 3.65
C THR A 312 11.92 30.31 2.41
N ARG A 313 11.38 29.46 1.52
CA ARG A 313 12.04 29.10 0.26
C ARG A 313 12.15 30.29 -0.70
N LYS A 314 11.14 31.16 -0.77
CA LYS A 314 11.19 32.40 -1.56
C LYS A 314 12.25 33.36 -1.01
N GLN A 315 12.24 33.59 0.30
CA GLN A 315 13.23 34.43 0.99
C GLN A 315 14.65 33.92 0.79
N ALA A 316 14.90 32.62 1.02
CA ALA A 316 16.22 32.02 0.82
C ALA A 316 16.74 32.16 -0.62
N LYS A 317 15.86 32.04 -1.63
CA LYS A 317 16.23 32.30 -3.03
C LYS A 317 16.59 33.76 -3.26
N GLN A 318 15.81 34.68 -2.69
CA GLN A 318 16.05 36.12 -2.82
C GLN A 318 17.33 36.56 -2.11
N GLU A 319 17.61 36.05 -0.92
CA GLU A 319 18.87 36.26 -0.20
C GLU A 319 20.07 35.69 -0.95
N LYS A 320 19.94 34.51 -1.55
CA LYS A 320 21.01 33.96 -2.38
C LYS A 320 21.29 34.86 -3.58
N ARG A 321 20.24 35.41 -4.21
CA ARG A 321 20.38 36.37 -5.31
C ARG A 321 21.05 37.66 -4.85
N SER A 322 20.63 38.24 -3.72
CA SER A 322 21.23 39.47 -3.19
C SER A 322 22.71 39.28 -2.83
N LYS A 323 23.05 38.18 -2.15
CA LYS A 323 24.44 37.80 -1.84
C LYS A 323 25.29 37.63 -3.11
N ASN A 324 24.78 36.96 -4.13
CA ASN A 324 25.49 36.81 -5.41
C ASN A 324 25.69 38.14 -6.14
N ILE A 325 24.70 39.04 -6.12
CA ILE A 325 24.83 40.38 -6.71
C ILE A 325 25.86 41.21 -5.95
N GLN A 326 25.82 41.21 -4.61
CA GLN A 326 26.80 41.90 -3.78
C GLN A 326 28.21 41.36 -4.03
N LYS A 327 28.38 40.03 -4.11
CA LYS A 327 29.65 39.42 -4.45
C LYS A 327 30.17 39.90 -5.82
N ARG A 328 29.32 39.89 -6.86
CA ARG A 328 29.70 40.42 -8.19
C ARG A 328 30.10 41.90 -8.16
N LYS A 329 29.43 42.72 -7.34
CA LYS A 329 29.79 44.14 -7.17
C LYS A 329 31.17 44.28 -6.51
N LYS A 330 31.43 43.52 -5.44
CA LYS A 330 32.75 43.48 -4.76
C LYS A 330 33.84 42.98 -5.70
N ASP A 331 33.64 41.85 -6.36
CA ASP A 331 34.61 41.28 -7.30
C ASP A 331 34.97 42.27 -8.43
N LYS A 332 34.00 43.05 -8.95
CA LYS A 332 34.25 44.10 -9.94
C LYS A 332 35.14 45.23 -9.38
N LEU A 333 34.85 45.67 -8.16
CA LEU A 333 35.63 46.70 -7.46
C LEU A 333 37.05 46.19 -7.17
N ASP A 334 37.19 44.99 -6.61
CA ASP A 334 38.46 44.36 -6.31
C ASP A 334 39.31 44.16 -7.56
N ASN A 335 38.70 43.75 -8.68
CA ASN A 335 39.39 43.64 -9.96
C ASN A 335 39.86 44.99 -10.51
N LYS A 336 39.08 46.07 -10.31
CA LYS A 336 39.49 47.43 -10.68
C LYS A 336 40.68 47.88 -9.83
N ILE A 337 40.64 47.64 -8.51
CA ILE A 337 41.73 47.93 -7.58
C ILE A 337 42.99 47.14 -7.94
N LYS A 338 42.88 45.82 -8.18
CA LYS A 338 44.00 44.96 -8.60
C LYS A 338 44.64 45.42 -9.91
N ARG A 339 43.84 45.81 -10.91
CA ARG A 339 44.34 46.34 -12.18
C ARG A 339 45.08 47.66 -12.01
N ALA A 340 44.59 48.57 -11.16
CA ALA A 340 45.26 49.83 -10.86
C ALA A 340 46.57 49.62 -10.09
N LYS A 341 46.58 48.73 -9.09
CA LYS A 341 47.81 48.31 -8.38
C LYS A 341 48.86 47.71 -9.33
N LYS A 342 48.46 46.81 -10.25
CA LYS A 342 49.37 46.23 -11.25
C LYS A 342 49.99 47.28 -12.19
N LYS A 343 49.29 48.40 -12.42
CA LYS A 343 49.80 49.54 -13.23
C LYS A 343 50.60 50.57 -12.41
N GLY A 344 50.95 50.26 -11.16
CA GLY A 344 51.72 51.16 -10.29
C GLY A 344 50.95 52.39 -9.80
N ARG A 345 49.62 52.44 -9.97
CA ARG A 345 48.80 53.55 -9.48
C ARG A 345 48.46 53.32 -8.00
N VAL A 346 48.92 54.21 -7.11
CA VAL A 346 48.50 54.22 -5.70
C VAL A 346 47.03 54.67 -5.65
N ILE A 347 46.17 53.91 -4.97
CA ILE A 347 44.76 54.25 -4.79
C ILE A 347 44.59 54.72 -3.34
N PRO A 348 44.44 56.02 -3.08
CA PRO A 348 44.18 56.53 -1.73
C PRO A 348 42.76 56.15 -1.32
N GLY A 349 42.59 55.60 -0.12
CA GLY A 349 41.27 55.31 0.48
C GLY A 349 40.64 53.96 0.13
N PHE A 350 41.40 53.00 -0.42
CA PHE A 350 40.99 51.60 -0.61
C PHE A 350 42.02 50.58 -0.13
#